data_AF-A0A1X3CIX4-F1
#
_entry.id   AF-A0A1X3CIX4-F1
#
_cell.length_a   1.000
_cell.length_b   1.000
_cell.length_c   1.000
_cell.angle_alpha   90.00
_cell.angle_beta   90.00
_cell.angle_gamma   90.00
#
_symmetry.space_group_name_H-M   'P 1'
#
loop_
_entity.id
_entity.type
_entity.pdbx_description
1 polymer ?
#
loop_
_entity_poly.entity_id
_entity_poly.type
_entity_poly.pdbx_seq_one_letter_code
_entity_poly.pdbx_strand_id
1 'polypeptide(L)'
;MRAKHPLKYLLHSAGIPKSSFHYPIGKPDPDAAAKTAVSEVYRQHKGRYGQRRIAAVLSWNKKKVGRIMGLLGLKAKVRSKRTYRPQAKGKLRQTFSIVNLVPPNREISG
;
A
#
# COMPACT_ATOMS: atom_id res chain seq x y z
N MET A 1 -28.71 -9.75 -22.98
CA MET A 1 -29.23 -8.62 -23.77
C MET A 1 -28.16 -7.54 -23.87
N ARG A 2 -27.61 -7.31 -25.07
CA ARG A 2 -26.62 -6.26 -25.36
C ARG A 2 -27.36 -4.94 -25.62
N ALA A 3 -26.82 -3.81 -25.19
CA ALA A 3 -27.47 -2.49 -25.27
C ALA A 3 -28.00 -2.22 -26.69
N LYS A 4 -29.32 -1.99 -26.82
CA LYS A 4 -30.04 -1.78 -28.08
C LYS A 4 -29.75 -0.41 -28.73
N HIS A 5 -28.96 0.44 -28.09
CA HIS A 5 -28.59 1.75 -28.59
C HIS A 5 -27.07 1.89 -28.64
N PRO A 6 -26.47 2.10 -29.82
CA PRO A 6 -25.03 2.30 -29.91
C PRO A 6 -24.65 3.61 -29.21
N LEU A 7 -23.54 3.56 -28.45
CA LEU A 7 -23.03 4.61 -27.55
C LEU A 7 -22.92 6.00 -28.21
N LYS A 8 -22.80 6.03 -29.55
CA LYS A 8 -22.80 7.25 -30.36
C LYS A 8 -24.04 8.12 -30.12
N TYR A 9 -25.22 7.54 -29.95
CA TYR A 9 -26.46 8.29 -29.74
C TYR A 9 -26.56 8.81 -28.30
N LEU A 10 -26.05 8.05 -27.33
CA LEU A 10 -26.02 8.44 -25.91
C LEU A 10 -25.11 9.66 -25.66
N LEU A 11 -23.93 9.68 -26.28
CA LEU A 11 -23.02 10.83 -26.20
C LEU A 11 -23.63 12.08 -26.83
N HIS A 12 -24.29 11.91 -27.99
CA HIS A 12 -24.92 13.01 -28.70
C HIS A 12 -26.08 13.61 -27.88
N SER A 13 -26.93 12.78 -27.26
CA SER A 13 -27.98 13.25 -26.36
C SER A 13 -27.46 13.92 -25.08
N ALA A 14 -26.27 13.55 -24.63
CA ALA A 14 -25.62 14.12 -23.44
C ALA A 14 -24.80 15.38 -23.75
N GLY A 15 -24.70 15.81 -25.02
CA GLY A 15 -23.92 16.98 -25.43
C GLY A 15 -22.40 16.82 -25.32
N ILE A 16 -21.90 15.58 -25.17
CA ILE A 16 -20.46 15.31 -25.01
C ILE A 16 -19.84 15.02 -26.38
N PRO A 17 -18.81 15.78 -26.83
CA PRO A 17 -18.17 15.53 -28.11
C PRO A 17 -17.39 14.20 -28.07
N LYS A 18 -17.42 13.47 -29.20
CA LYS A 18 -16.72 12.17 -29.34
C LYS A 18 -15.22 12.27 -29.08
N SER A 19 -14.60 13.42 -29.36
CA SER A 19 -13.19 13.71 -29.09
C SER A 19 -12.85 13.83 -27.60
N SER A 20 -13.80 14.20 -26.74
CA SER A 20 -13.61 14.20 -25.28
C SER A 20 -13.76 12.81 -24.66
N PHE A 21 -14.31 11.84 -25.38
CA PHE A 21 -14.62 10.52 -24.85
C PHE A 21 -13.55 9.49 -25.19
N HIS A 22 -12.55 9.36 -24.31
CA HIS A 22 -11.46 8.39 -24.42
C HIS A 22 -11.67 7.11 -23.59
N TYR A 23 -12.91 6.61 -23.50
CA TYR A 23 -13.16 5.37 -22.78
C TYR A 23 -12.88 4.15 -23.66
N PRO A 24 -11.97 3.23 -23.28
CA PRO A 24 -11.77 2.01 -24.03
C PRO A 24 -12.96 1.06 -23.80
N ILE A 25 -13.92 1.08 -24.72
CA ILE A 25 -15.07 0.17 -24.71
C ILE A 25 -14.56 -1.23 -25.05
N GLY A 26 -14.56 -2.13 -24.07
CA GLY A 26 -14.27 -3.56 -24.30
C GLY A 26 -12.81 -3.98 -24.13
N LYS A 27 -11.93 -3.16 -23.50
CA LYS A 27 -10.62 -3.68 -23.08
C LYS A 27 -10.80 -4.59 -21.85
N PRO A 28 -10.28 -5.82 -21.87
CA PRO A 28 -10.20 -6.63 -20.67
C PRO A 28 -9.37 -5.88 -19.63
N ASP A 29 -9.79 -5.96 -18.37
CA ASP A 29 -9.10 -5.29 -17.26
C ASP A 29 -7.62 -5.70 -17.26
N PRO A 30 -6.68 -4.76 -17.47
CA PRO A 30 -5.26 -5.08 -17.49
C PRO A 30 -4.78 -5.65 -16.14
N ASP A 31 -5.52 -5.38 -15.07
CA ASP A 31 -5.24 -5.89 -13.73
C ASP A 31 -5.93 -7.23 -13.44
N ALA A 32 -6.62 -7.87 -14.40
CA ALA A 32 -7.38 -9.10 -14.17
C ALA A 32 -6.52 -10.25 -13.63
N ALA A 33 -5.38 -10.53 -14.28
CA ALA A 33 -4.44 -11.56 -13.83
C ALA A 33 -3.87 -11.22 -12.44
N ALA A 34 -3.64 -9.93 -12.18
CA ALA A 34 -3.10 -9.46 -10.92
C ALA A 34 -4.13 -9.54 -9.77
N LYS A 35 -5.41 -9.33 -10.06
CA LYS A 35 -6.52 -9.56 -9.12
C LYS A 35 -6.62 -11.03 -8.74
N THR A 36 -6.49 -11.94 -9.71
CA THR A 36 -6.52 -13.40 -9.46
C THR A 36 -5.38 -13.82 -8.54
N ALA A 37 -4.14 -13.45 -8.87
CA ALA A 37 -2.96 -13.80 -8.07
C ALA A 37 -3.05 -13.26 -6.63
N VAL A 38 -3.48 -12.01 -6.45
CA VAL A 38 -3.66 -11.42 -5.11
C VAL A 38 -4.76 -12.14 -4.32
N SER A 39 -5.87 -12.49 -4.96
CA SER A 39 -6.98 -13.20 -4.31
C SER A 39 -6.60 -14.62 -3.89
N GLU A 40 -5.84 -15.32 -4.73
CA GLU A 40 -5.33 -16.67 -4.46
C GLU A 40 -4.41 -16.67 -3.22
N VAL A 41 -3.40 -15.80 -3.20
CA VAL A 41 -2.49 -15.66 -2.05
C VAL A 41 -3.26 -15.22 -0.80
N TYR A 42 -4.23 -14.31 -0.93
CA TYR A 42 -5.07 -13.89 0.19
C TYR A 42 -5.87 -15.05 0.79
N ARG A 43 -6.46 -15.90 -0.07
CA ARG A 43 -7.23 -17.09 0.33
C ARG A 43 -6.34 -18.15 0.96
N GLN A 44 -5.18 -18.43 0.37
CA GLN A 44 -4.19 -19.36 0.89
C GLN A 44 -3.78 -19.01 2.33
N HIS A 45 -3.62 -17.72 2.62
CA HIS A 45 -3.24 -17.23 3.94
C HIS A 45 -4.43 -16.80 4.83
N LYS A 46 -5.66 -17.25 4.51
CA LYS A 46 -6.89 -17.03 5.30
C LYS A 46 -7.13 -15.54 5.63
N GLY A 47 -6.75 -14.64 4.72
CA GLY A 47 -6.90 -13.19 4.89
C GLY A 47 -6.00 -12.52 5.95
N ARG A 48 -4.98 -13.22 6.47
CA ARG A 48 -4.01 -12.67 7.44
C ARG A 48 -2.97 -11.77 6.77
N TYR A 49 -2.87 -11.83 5.46
CA TYR A 49 -1.85 -11.13 4.69
C TYR A 49 -2.41 -9.79 4.19
N GLY A 50 -1.67 -8.72 4.45
CA GLY A 50 -1.90 -7.39 3.88
C GLY A 50 -0.94 -7.11 2.74
N GLN A 51 -0.99 -5.89 2.19
CA GLN A 51 -0.23 -5.55 0.98
C GLN A 51 1.27 -5.79 1.11
N ARG A 52 1.86 -5.65 2.31
CA ARG A 52 3.29 -5.94 2.55
C ARG A 52 3.64 -7.41 2.38
N ARG A 53 2.83 -8.32 2.93
CA ARG A 53 3.13 -9.77 2.87
C ARG A 53 2.80 -10.34 1.49
N ILE A 54 1.70 -9.91 0.89
CA ILE A 54 1.34 -10.32 -0.47
C ILE A 54 2.38 -9.83 -1.48
N ALA A 55 2.88 -8.59 -1.33
CA ALA A 55 3.98 -8.08 -2.17
C ALA A 55 5.27 -8.89 -2.04
N ALA A 56 5.60 -9.38 -0.84
CA ALA A 56 6.77 -10.24 -0.62
C ALA A 56 6.61 -11.61 -1.30
N VAL A 57 5.41 -12.21 -1.25
CA VAL A 57 5.14 -13.50 -1.91
C VAL A 57 5.18 -13.38 -3.44
N LEU A 58 4.63 -12.30 -3.99
CA LEU A 58 4.56 -12.07 -5.43
C LEU A 58 5.79 -11.36 -6.01
N SER A 59 6.77 -10.97 -5.18
CA SER A 59 7.90 -10.10 -5.56
C SER A 59 7.47 -8.84 -6.31
N TRP A 60 6.32 -8.27 -5.93
CA TRP A 60 5.71 -7.11 -6.58
C TRP A 60 5.86 -5.83 -5.75
N ASN A 61 5.66 -4.69 -6.40
CA ASN A 61 5.59 -3.42 -5.70
C ASN A 61 4.38 -3.39 -4.74
N LYS A 62 4.62 -3.07 -3.46
CA LYS A 62 3.58 -2.92 -2.43
C LYS A 62 2.46 -1.95 -2.79
N LYS A 63 2.76 -0.91 -3.59
CA LYS A 63 1.75 0.06 -4.07
C LYS A 63 0.78 -0.59 -5.06
N LYS A 64 1.29 -1.42 -5.98
CA LYS A 64 0.48 -2.17 -6.96
C LYS A 64 -0.47 -3.12 -6.25
N VAL A 65 0.05 -3.90 -5.30
CA VAL A 65 -0.75 -4.81 -4.47
C VAL A 65 -1.78 -4.04 -3.65
N GLY A 66 -1.40 -2.92 -3.03
CA GLY A 66 -2.33 -2.07 -2.27
C GLY A 66 -3.49 -1.53 -3.12
N ARG A 67 -3.20 -1.06 -4.35
CA ARG A 67 -4.23 -0.66 -5.31
C ARG A 67 -5.19 -1.82 -5.62
N ILE A 68 -4.65 -3.00 -5.95
CA ILE A 68 -5.46 -4.17 -6.29
C ILE A 68 -6.31 -4.63 -5.11
N MET A 69 -5.75 -4.68 -3.90
CA MET A 69 -6.49 -5.00 -2.68
C MET A 69 -7.62 -4.00 -2.43
N GLY A 70 -7.38 -2.71 -2.67
CA GLY A 70 -8.41 -1.66 -2.59
C GLY A 70 -9.53 -1.87 -3.61
N LEU A 71 -9.19 -2.18 -4.86
CA LEU A 71 -10.16 -2.49 -5.91
C LEU A 71 -11.00 -3.74 -5.58
N LEU A 72 -10.44 -4.71 -4.87
CA LEU A 72 -11.12 -5.94 -4.44
C LEU A 72 -11.78 -5.82 -3.06
N GLY A 73 -11.65 -4.68 -2.36
CA GLY A 73 -12.15 -4.51 -1.00
C GLY A 73 -11.46 -5.41 0.05
N LEU A 74 -10.29 -5.97 -0.26
CA LEU A 74 -9.58 -6.90 0.62
C LEU A 74 -8.81 -6.14 1.70
N LYS A 75 -9.05 -6.49 2.96
CA LYS A 75 -8.31 -5.96 4.11
C LYS A 75 -7.66 -7.10 4.88
N ALA A 76 -6.47 -6.85 5.41
CA ALA A 76 -5.79 -7.81 6.27
C ALA A 76 -6.52 -7.92 7.62
N LYS A 77 -6.87 -9.14 8.03
CA LYS A 77 -7.57 -9.43 9.31
C LYS A 77 -6.64 -9.39 10.53
N VAL A 78 -5.61 -8.55 10.51
CA VAL A 78 -4.62 -8.48 11.59
C VAL A 78 -5.21 -7.74 12.78
N ARG A 79 -5.24 -8.38 13.96
CA ARG A 79 -5.60 -7.74 15.23
C ARG A 79 -4.62 -6.62 15.51
N SER A 80 -5.11 -5.42 15.81
CA SER A 80 -4.26 -4.33 16.29
C SER A 80 -3.52 -4.80 17.54
N LYS A 81 -2.19 -4.63 17.57
CA LYS A 81 -1.40 -4.87 18.76
C LYS A 81 -1.90 -3.86 19.81
N ARG A 82 -2.45 -4.33 20.93
CA ARG A 82 -2.68 -3.46 22.10
C ARG A 82 -1.32 -2.82 22.43
N THR A 83 -1.25 -1.50 22.41
CA THR A 83 -0.08 -0.76 22.89
C THR A 83 0.20 -1.25 24.31
N TYR A 84 1.29 -1.99 24.48
CA TYR A 84 1.82 -2.27 25.80
C TYR A 84 2.22 -0.91 26.37
N ARG A 85 1.50 -0.45 27.40
CA ARG A 85 1.79 0.79 28.10
C ARG A 85 2.72 0.41 29.26
N PRO A 86 4.06 0.50 29.11
CA PRO A 86 4.92 0.39 30.27
C PRO A 86 4.59 1.58 31.18
N GLN A 87 4.22 1.28 32.42
CA GLN A 87 3.98 2.29 33.44
C GLN A 87 5.33 2.82 33.91
N ALA A 88 5.96 3.70 33.13
CA ALA A 88 7.20 4.34 33.52
C ALA A 88 6.89 5.52 34.47
N LYS A 89 6.82 5.24 35.78
CA LYS A 89 7.12 6.25 36.80
C LYS A 89 8.65 6.40 36.81
N GLY A 90 9.17 7.50 36.25
CA GLY A 90 10.60 7.76 36.29
C GLY A 90 10.96 8.99 35.48
N LYS A 91 11.12 10.11 36.17
CA LYS A 91 11.49 11.42 35.62
C LYS A 91 12.93 11.34 35.08
N LEU A 92 13.12 11.31 33.77
CA LEU A 92 14.47 11.46 33.20
C LEU A 92 14.77 12.95 33.03
N ARG A 93 15.72 13.42 33.84
CA ARG A 93 16.21 14.80 33.91
C ARG A 93 17.07 15.09 32.67
N GLN A 94 16.96 16.32 32.18
CA GLN A 94 17.82 16.90 31.15
C GLN A 94 19.30 16.71 31.46
N THR A 95 20.12 16.40 30.44
CA THR A 95 21.38 17.09 30.12
C THR A 95 21.98 16.49 28.83
N PHE A 96 22.17 17.31 27.79
CA PHE A 96 23.25 17.11 26.82
C PHE A 96 23.78 18.49 26.44
N SER A 97 24.73 18.97 27.24
CA SER A 97 25.58 20.10 26.89
C SER A 97 26.51 19.64 25.76
N ILE A 98 26.33 20.21 24.58
CA ILE A 98 27.28 20.13 23.47
C ILE A 98 28.34 21.18 23.79
N VAL A 99 29.54 20.80 24.26
CA VAL A 99 30.86 21.41 23.94
C VAL A 99 31.99 20.79 24.79
N ASN A 100 33.08 20.43 24.10
CA ASN A 100 34.47 20.27 24.56
C ASN A 100 34.84 19.13 25.54
N LEU A 101 35.55 18.11 25.04
CA LEU A 101 36.94 17.86 25.45
C LEU A 101 37.64 16.89 24.48
N VAL A 102 38.58 17.41 23.69
CA VAL A 102 39.67 16.63 23.08
C VAL A 102 40.49 16.00 24.21
N PRO A 103 40.79 14.69 24.21
CA PRO A 103 41.70 14.12 25.20
C PRO A 103 43.16 14.45 24.86
N PRO A 104 43.94 15.14 25.72
CA PRO A 104 45.38 15.25 25.56
C PRO A 104 46.08 13.93 25.96
N ASN A 105 46.81 13.39 24.98
CA ASN A 105 47.96 12.50 25.01
C ASN A 105 48.27 11.68 26.28
N ARG A 106 48.16 10.35 26.19
CA ARG A 106 48.91 9.40 27.05
C ARG A 106 49.92 8.67 26.18
N GLU A 107 51.12 9.24 26.06
CA GLU A 107 52.31 8.47 25.70
C GLU A 107 52.96 7.99 27.00
N ILE A 108 52.89 6.68 27.25
CA ILE A 108 53.78 5.95 28.15
C ILE A 108 53.97 4.53 27.61
N SER A 109 55.10 4.30 26.95
CA SER A 109 55.88 3.04 27.00
C SER A 109 57.13 3.16 26.13
N GLY A 110 58.30 2.85 26.69
CA GLY A 110 59.55 2.60 25.98
C GLY A 110 60.68 3.51 26.39
#